data_AF-A0A4R6A5W7-F1
#
_entry.id   AF-A0A4R6A5W7-F1
#
_cell.length_a   1.000
_cell.length_b   1.000
_cell.length_c   1.000
_cell.angle_alpha   90.00
_cell.angle_beta   90.00
_cell.angle_gamma   90.00
#
_symmetry.space_group_name_H-M   'P 1'
#
loop_
_entity.id
_entity.type
_entity.pdbx_description
1 polymer ?
#
loop_
_entity_poly.entity_id
_entity_poly.type
_entity_poly.pdbx_seq_one_letter_code
_entity_poly.pdbx_strand_id
1 'polypeptide(L)'
;MSLLASLARGAEIPVFAAIGAGGLAPVETLRRRPGLRLVDTPRHARVLLVAGEVDAAHATALERLHAQLARPRATVWWRAPRLFDRGEIADGDDPTGAIRRAAETDEPDQRPDLPPHPWEGIGPHGQGGMGMMGGTPYGRPMAMTAEDIRDGLALDAYRARFGPFLPMLPPGLALDLTLQGDVIVAAGVAAPPYPQGAESDAPGPCAARMLRLMGIGPRAARARGALAALPRGSGMRRRLAAWVDGARVDETPRPLPDALPGRDWTGAALWLASFAPSRLRAACLKPEAA
;
A
#
# COMPACT_ATOMS: atom_id res chain seq x y z
N MET A 1 26.47 28.69 -9.47
CA MET A 1 25.80 27.47 -8.96
C MET A 1 26.83 26.61 -8.25
N SER A 2 26.54 26.08 -7.06
CA SER A 2 27.52 25.26 -6.33
C SER A 2 27.61 23.83 -6.89
N LEU A 3 28.77 23.20 -6.73
CA LEU A 3 29.03 21.80 -7.10
C LEU A 3 28.03 20.84 -6.43
N LEU A 4 27.63 21.14 -5.19
CA LEU A 4 26.60 20.41 -4.44
C LEU A 4 25.22 20.50 -5.10
N ALA A 5 24.83 21.68 -5.60
CA ALA A 5 23.58 21.84 -6.35
C ALA A 5 23.60 21.14 -7.73
N SER A 6 24.78 20.88 -8.28
CA SER A 6 24.94 20.07 -9.49
C SER A 6 24.82 18.58 -9.21
N LEU A 7 25.41 18.10 -8.12
CA LEU A 7 25.33 16.69 -7.69
C LEU A 7 23.91 16.32 -7.23
N ALA A 8 23.23 17.22 -6.49
CA ALA A 8 21.87 17.01 -6.05
C ALA A 8 20.86 16.91 -7.22
N ARG A 9 21.10 17.62 -8.33
CA ARG A 9 20.28 17.52 -9.55
C ARG A 9 20.39 16.16 -10.26
N GLY A 10 21.42 15.37 -9.98
CA GLY A 10 21.58 14.01 -10.48
C GLY A 10 21.00 12.93 -9.56
N ALA A 11 20.57 13.29 -8.35
CA ALA A 11 20.03 12.33 -7.39
C ALA A 11 18.63 11.85 -7.81
N GLU A 12 18.35 10.56 -7.59
CA GLU A 12 17.02 10.01 -7.86
C GLU A 12 15.99 10.64 -6.93
N ILE A 13 14.86 11.06 -7.50
CA ILE A 13 13.74 11.61 -6.73
C ILE A 13 12.99 10.43 -6.11
N PRO A 14 12.88 10.34 -4.76
CA PRO A 14 12.11 9.30 -4.14
C PRO A 14 10.61 9.61 -4.24
N VAL A 15 9.84 8.68 -4.81
CA VAL A 15 8.42 8.86 -5.09
C VAL A 15 7.63 7.74 -4.44
N PHE A 16 6.57 8.08 -3.71
CA PHE A 16 5.58 7.11 -3.26
C PHE A 16 4.38 7.16 -4.20
N ALA A 17 3.98 6.02 -4.76
CA ALA A 17 2.86 5.96 -5.71
C ALA A 17 1.57 5.49 -5.02
N ALA A 18 0.58 6.39 -4.92
CA ALA A 18 -0.79 6.04 -4.62
C ALA A 18 -1.50 5.65 -5.93
N ILE A 19 -1.75 4.36 -6.12
CA ILE A 19 -2.24 3.81 -7.38
C ILE A 19 -3.78 3.76 -7.36
N GLY A 20 -4.40 4.50 -8.27
CA GLY A 20 -5.84 4.47 -8.58
C GLY A 20 -6.17 3.50 -9.71
N ALA A 21 -7.39 3.60 -10.25
CA ALA A 21 -7.86 2.84 -11.39
C ALA A 21 -6.99 3.08 -12.64
N GLY A 22 -6.59 2.00 -13.30
CA GLY A 22 -5.72 2.03 -14.48
C GLY A 22 -4.27 2.46 -14.23
N GLY A 23 -3.89 2.75 -12.98
CA GLY A 23 -2.58 3.31 -12.65
C GLY A 23 -1.44 2.27 -12.53
N LEU A 24 -1.75 0.98 -12.37
CA LEU A 24 -0.76 -0.05 -12.03
C LEU A 24 0.27 -0.27 -13.14
N ALA A 25 -0.16 -0.60 -14.37
CA ALA A 25 0.76 -0.81 -15.49
C ALA A 25 1.63 0.43 -15.83
N PRO A 26 1.09 1.66 -15.85
CA PRO A 26 1.88 2.88 -15.99
C PRO A 26 2.94 3.06 -14.88
N VAL A 27 2.60 2.79 -13.62
CA VAL A 27 3.54 2.89 -12.49
C VAL A 27 4.63 1.80 -12.55
N GLU A 28 4.31 0.58 -12.97
CA GLU A 28 5.32 -0.47 -13.19
C GLU A 28 6.28 -0.14 -14.35
N THR A 29 5.82 0.63 -15.32
CA THR A 29 6.69 1.19 -16.37
C THR A 29 7.56 2.31 -15.81
N LEU A 30 6.97 3.22 -15.02
CA LEU A 30 7.69 4.32 -14.37
C LEU A 30 8.83 3.82 -13.46
N ARG A 31 8.62 2.69 -12.76
CA ARG A 31 9.62 2.08 -11.88
C ARG A 31 10.96 1.74 -12.58
N ARG A 32 10.97 1.60 -13.89
CA ARG A 32 12.17 1.29 -14.69
C ARG A 32 12.90 2.55 -15.18
N ARG A 33 12.33 3.73 -14.97
CA ARG A 33 12.88 4.98 -15.48
C ARG A 33 14.03 5.46 -14.60
N PRO A 34 15.17 5.87 -15.20
CA PRO A 34 16.27 6.43 -14.45
C PRO A 34 15.90 7.80 -13.86
N GLY A 35 16.50 8.14 -12.72
CA GLY A 35 16.30 9.42 -12.04
C GLY A 35 15.06 9.47 -11.14
N LEU A 36 14.26 8.41 -11.09
CA LEU A 36 13.15 8.24 -10.17
C LEU A 36 13.35 6.97 -9.35
N ARG A 37 13.04 7.04 -8.05
CA ARG A 37 13.07 5.87 -7.16
C ARG A 37 11.71 5.69 -6.51
N LEU A 38 10.95 4.69 -6.97
CA LEU A 38 9.70 4.34 -6.29
C LEU A 38 10.00 3.67 -4.95
N VAL A 39 9.55 4.29 -3.85
CA VAL A 39 9.73 3.80 -2.48
C VAL A 39 8.46 3.14 -1.94
N ASP A 40 8.63 2.21 -1.02
CA ASP A 40 7.52 1.42 -0.46
C ASP A 40 6.91 2.03 0.82
N THR A 41 7.37 3.21 1.24
CA THR A 41 6.78 3.96 2.36
C THR A 41 6.74 5.46 2.05
N PRO A 42 5.63 6.15 2.36
CA PRO A 42 5.51 7.59 2.16
C PRO A 42 6.59 8.36 2.92
N ARG A 43 7.07 7.85 4.06
CA ARG A 43 8.11 8.48 4.87
C ARG A 43 9.46 8.60 4.18
N HIS A 44 9.71 7.77 3.16
CA HIS A 44 10.94 7.84 2.36
C HIS A 44 10.75 8.65 1.08
N ALA A 45 9.54 9.15 0.82
CA ALA A 45 9.22 9.87 -0.41
C ALA A 45 9.34 11.38 -0.26
N ARG A 46 9.73 12.00 -1.36
CA ARG A 46 9.69 13.44 -1.60
C ARG A 46 8.41 13.83 -2.31
N VAL A 47 7.94 12.99 -3.23
CA VAL A 47 6.75 13.23 -4.04
C VAL A 47 5.74 12.13 -3.82
N LEU A 48 4.49 12.51 -3.54
CA LEU A 48 3.32 11.64 -3.60
C LEU A 48 2.80 11.68 -5.04
N LEU A 49 2.93 10.58 -5.77
CA LEU A 49 2.36 10.42 -7.10
C LEU A 49 1.00 9.73 -6.98
N VAL A 50 -0.08 10.44 -7.30
CA VAL A 50 -1.41 9.85 -7.46
C VAL A 50 -1.58 9.45 -8.92
N ALA A 51 -1.55 8.14 -9.19
CA ALA A 51 -1.54 7.59 -10.55
C ALA A 51 -2.84 6.84 -10.85
N GLY A 52 -3.68 7.36 -11.74
CA GLY A 52 -4.99 6.79 -12.04
C GLY A 52 -6.12 7.30 -11.15
N GLU A 53 -7.37 7.07 -11.54
CA GLU A 53 -8.54 7.62 -10.84
C GLU A 53 -8.71 7.02 -9.43
N VAL A 54 -8.93 7.89 -8.45
CA VAL A 54 -9.16 7.52 -7.06
C VAL A 54 -10.58 7.92 -6.68
N ASP A 55 -11.32 7.01 -6.04
CA ASP A 55 -12.66 7.31 -5.52
C ASP A 55 -12.59 8.46 -4.50
N ALA A 56 -13.54 9.39 -4.57
CA ALA A 56 -13.68 10.48 -3.61
C ALA A 56 -13.80 9.97 -2.15
N ALA A 57 -14.36 8.77 -1.94
CA ALA A 57 -14.39 8.11 -0.63
C ALA A 57 -13.00 7.88 -0.01
N HIS A 58 -11.94 7.87 -0.83
CA HIS A 58 -10.56 7.69 -0.40
C HIS A 58 -9.77 9.01 -0.32
N ALA A 59 -10.40 10.18 -0.48
CA ALA A 59 -9.74 11.48 -0.35
C ALA A 59 -9.01 11.64 1.00
N THR A 60 -9.67 11.31 2.11
CA THR A 60 -9.05 11.37 3.44
C THR A 60 -7.85 10.43 3.59
N ALA A 61 -7.83 9.30 2.89
CA ALA A 61 -6.68 8.40 2.90
C ALA A 61 -5.48 9.01 2.14
N LEU A 62 -5.71 9.73 1.03
CA LEU A 62 -4.67 10.47 0.32
C LEU A 62 -4.12 11.64 1.16
N GLU A 63 -4.98 12.41 1.83
CA GLU A 63 -4.54 13.49 2.73
C GLU A 63 -3.62 12.95 3.83
N ARG A 64 -3.97 11.79 4.41
CA ARG A 64 -3.14 11.11 5.42
C ARG A 64 -1.81 10.64 4.84
N LEU A 65 -1.77 10.15 3.60
CA LEU A 65 -0.53 9.80 2.93
C LEU A 65 0.36 11.02 2.71
N HIS A 66 -0.21 12.11 2.20
CA HIS A 66 0.51 13.38 2.03
C HIS A 66 1.16 13.84 3.34
N ALA A 67 0.40 13.80 4.43
CA ALA A 67 0.91 14.16 5.75
C ALA A 67 2.04 13.24 6.26
N GLN A 68 2.13 12.00 5.78
CA GLN A 68 3.20 11.06 6.16
C GLN A 68 4.51 11.28 5.40
N LEU A 69 4.51 12.05 4.30
CA LEU A 69 5.74 12.40 3.60
C LEU A 69 6.61 13.30 4.49
N ALA A 70 7.92 13.05 4.46
CA ALA A 70 8.88 13.93 5.11
C ALA A 70 8.92 15.26 4.37
N ARG A 71 8.97 16.38 5.11
CA ARG A 71 9.18 17.69 4.49
C ARG A 71 10.64 17.84 4.01
N PRO A 72 10.89 18.61 2.93
CA PRO A 72 9.85 19.21 2.10
C PRO A 72 9.12 18.16 1.22
N ARG A 73 7.85 18.38 0.87
CA ARG A 73 7.00 17.37 0.19
C ARG A 73 6.12 17.98 -0.89
N ALA A 74 5.71 17.19 -1.87
CA ALA A 74 4.79 17.65 -2.90
C ALA A 74 3.93 16.52 -3.48
N THR A 75 2.82 16.88 -4.12
CA THR A 75 1.90 15.95 -4.77
C THR A 75 1.95 16.11 -6.29
N VAL A 76 1.87 15.01 -7.03
CA VAL A 76 1.66 15.00 -8.48
C VAL A 76 0.44 14.15 -8.80
N TRP A 77 -0.51 14.73 -9.54
CA TRP A 77 -1.69 14.07 -10.07
C TRP A 77 -1.43 13.64 -11.50
N TRP A 78 -1.43 12.34 -11.75
CA TRP A 78 -1.17 11.77 -13.07
C TRP A 78 -2.30 10.83 -13.47
N ARG A 79 -3.03 11.19 -14.53
CA ARG A 79 -4.24 10.47 -14.97
C ARG A 79 -5.28 10.33 -13.84
N ALA A 80 -5.35 11.33 -12.98
CA ALA A 80 -6.18 11.37 -11.79
C ALA A 80 -6.77 12.78 -11.63
N PRO A 81 -8.06 12.93 -11.32
CA PRO A 81 -8.60 14.21 -10.89
C PRO A 81 -8.02 14.57 -9.51
N ARG A 82 -7.91 15.87 -9.22
CA ARG A 82 -7.52 16.35 -7.90
C ARG A 82 -8.62 16.05 -6.88
N LEU A 83 -8.23 15.49 -5.73
CA LEU A 83 -9.11 15.31 -4.57
C LEU A 83 -8.84 16.33 -3.44
N PHE A 84 -7.82 17.17 -3.60
CA PHE A 84 -7.56 18.35 -2.77
C PHE A 84 -6.85 19.43 -3.60
N ASP A 85 -6.88 20.69 -3.15
CA ASP A 85 -6.54 21.86 -3.97
C ASP A 85 -5.07 21.93 -4.45
N ARG A 86 -4.17 21.19 -3.79
CA ARG A 86 -2.72 21.21 -4.03
C ARG A 86 -2.27 20.12 -5.00
N GLY A 87 -0.97 20.14 -5.34
CA GLY A 87 -0.36 19.21 -6.26
C GLY A 87 -0.25 19.72 -7.69
N GLU A 88 0.78 19.27 -8.37
CA GLU A 88 1.01 19.53 -9.78
C GLU A 88 0.23 18.53 -10.64
N ILE A 89 -0.34 18.95 -11.77
CA ILE A 89 -0.95 18.03 -12.73
C ILE A 89 0.12 17.61 -13.74
N ALA A 90 0.27 16.31 -13.93
CA ALA A 90 1.09 15.74 -14.98
C ALA A 90 0.23 15.49 -16.22
N ASP A 91 0.43 16.32 -17.25
CA ASP A 91 -0.20 16.12 -18.56
C ASP A 91 0.51 15.02 -19.35
N GLY A 92 -0.27 14.25 -20.10
CA GLY A 92 0.22 13.22 -21.02
C GLY A 92 0.69 11.91 -20.35
N ASP A 93 1.50 11.15 -21.09
CA ASP A 93 1.90 9.79 -20.72
C ASP A 93 3.15 9.72 -19.83
N ASP A 94 3.78 10.85 -19.54
CA ASP A 94 5.01 10.92 -18.76
C ASP A 94 4.95 11.94 -17.62
N PRO A 95 4.87 11.51 -16.36
CA PRO A 95 4.82 12.41 -15.22
C PRO A 95 6.20 12.92 -14.78
N THR A 96 7.30 12.48 -15.41
CA THR A 96 8.67 12.74 -14.93
C THR A 96 8.97 14.24 -14.83
N GLY A 97 8.51 15.04 -15.80
CA GLY A 97 8.68 16.49 -15.77
C GLY A 97 7.97 17.16 -14.60
N ALA A 98 6.72 16.73 -14.33
CA ALA A 98 5.94 17.24 -13.19
C ALA A 98 6.53 16.78 -11.85
N ILE A 99 6.99 15.53 -11.76
CA ILE A 99 7.67 15.01 -10.56
C ILE A 99 8.92 15.84 -10.24
N ARG A 100 9.71 16.24 -11.25
CA ARG A 100 10.90 17.07 -11.04
C ARG A 100 10.56 18.46 -10.50
N ARG A 101 9.56 19.13 -11.07
CA ARG A 101 9.12 20.45 -10.62
C ARG A 101 8.51 20.39 -9.22
N ALA A 102 7.62 19.42 -8.96
CA ALA A 102 7.06 19.17 -7.65
C ALA A 102 8.14 18.84 -6.60
N ALA A 103 9.21 18.13 -6.97
CA ALA A 103 10.30 17.84 -6.03
C ALA A 103 11.03 19.11 -5.54
N GLU A 104 10.92 20.24 -6.24
CA GLU A 104 11.53 21.52 -5.84
C GLU A 104 10.62 22.36 -4.93
N THR A 105 9.37 21.94 -4.70
CA THR A 105 8.41 22.67 -3.86
C THR A 105 8.31 22.10 -2.44
N ASP A 106 7.59 22.81 -1.57
CA ASP A 106 7.14 22.31 -0.27
C ASP A 106 5.67 22.67 -0.05
N GLU A 107 4.82 21.64 0.00
CA GLU A 107 3.40 21.78 0.21
C GLU A 107 3.06 21.76 1.72
N PRO A 108 2.20 22.68 2.18
CA PRO A 108 1.72 22.68 3.55
C PRO A 108 0.93 21.40 3.85
N ASP A 109 0.64 21.17 5.13
CA ASP A 109 -0.23 20.06 5.53
C ASP A 109 -1.64 20.26 4.91
N GLN A 110 -2.24 19.19 4.37
CA GLN A 110 -3.63 19.25 3.89
C GLN A 110 -4.62 19.29 5.07
N ARG A 111 -4.19 18.81 6.23
CA ARG A 111 -5.00 18.78 7.46
C ARG A 111 -4.22 19.44 8.59
N PRO A 112 -4.90 20.20 9.47
CA PRO A 112 -4.24 20.75 10.64
C PRO A 112 -3.77 19.60 11.55
N ASP A 113 -2.57 19.73 12.10
CA ASP A 113 -2.01 18.80 13.08
C ASP A 113 -2.69 19.03 14.44
N LEU A 114 -3.93 18.55 14.55
CA LEU A 114 -4.72 18.59 15.77
C LEU A 114 -4.84 17.18 16.34
N PRO A 115 -4.70 17.03 17.66
CA PRO A 115 -4.92 15.74 18.29
C PRO A 115 -6.36 15.27 17.99
N PRO A 116 -6.56 13.96 17.74
CA PRO A 116 -7.86 13.42 17.34
C PRO A 116 -8.92 13.54 18.44
N HIS A 117 -8.49 13.71 19.69
CA HIS A 117 -9.34 14.05 20.83
C HIS A 117 -8.75 15.27 21.54
N PRO A 118 -9.58 16.26 21.94
CA PRO A 118 -9.11 17.33 22.82
C PRO A 118 -8.56 16.71 24.10
N TRP A 119 -7.50 17.32 24.64
CA TRP A 119 -6.85 16.80 25.83
C TRP A 119 -7.74 17.02 27.06
N GLU A 120 -8.42 15.97 27.51
CA GLU A 120 -9.24 15.98 28.74
C GLU A 120 -8.39 15.44 29.90
N GLY A 121 -7.68 16.34 30.59
CA GLY A 121 -6.78 15.92 31.67
C GLY A 121 -6.28 17.01 32.63
N ILE A 122 -6.70 18.27 32.48
CA ILE A 122 -6.39 19.29 33.50
C ILE A 122 -7.43 19.10 34.60
N GLY A 123 -7.06 18.37 35.66
CA GLY A 123 -7.85 18.40 36.88
C GLY A 123 -7.96 19.85 37.40
N PRO A 124 -8.96 20.19 38.24
CA PRO A 124 -9.19 21.56 38.72
C PRO A 124 -8.02 22.20 39.49
N HIS A 125 -6.95 21.44 39.76
CA HIS A 125 -5.73 21.88 40.42
C HIS A 125 -4.47 21.79 39.53
N GLY A 126 -4.61 21.67 38.21
CA GLY A 126 -3.47 21.63 37.29
C GLY A 126 -2.69 20.31 37.30
N GLN A 127 -3.16 19.30 38.04
CA GLN A 127 -2.54 17.98 38.13
C GLN A 127 -3.16 17.05 37.08
N GLY A 128 -2.31 16.34 36.32
CA GLY A 128 -2.72 15.42 35.25
C GLY A 128 -1.96 15.59 33.92
N GLY A 129 -1.05 16.54 33.82
CA GLY A 129 -0.25 16.80 32.63
C GLY A 129 1.20 16.34 32.78
N MET A 130 1.69 15.61 31.76
CA MET A 130 3.06 15.12 31.59
C MET A 130 3.48 13.92 32.45
N GLY A 131 3.19 12.74 31.93
CA GLY A 131 3.98 11.53 32.15
C GLY A 131 3.96 10.95 33.56
N MET A 132 2.94 10.17 33.90
CA MET A 132 3.03 9.17 34.98
C MET A 132 2.33 7.89 34.53
N MET A 133 3.09 6.80 34.52
CA MET A 133 2.69 5.45 34.16
C MET A 133 1.88 4.82 35.30
N GLY A 134 0.75 4.16 34.98
CA GLY A 134 0.08 3.23 35.90
C GLY A 134 -1.43 3.46 36.05
N GLY A 135 -2.22 2.93 35.12
CA GLY A 135 -3.69 3.02 35.09
C GLY A 135 -4.19 3.02 33.64
N THR A 136 -5.49 2.78 33.42
CA THR A 136 -6.18 2.74 32.11
C THR A 136 -5.60 3.79 31.15
N PRO A 137 -4.67 3.41 30.24
CA PRO A 137 -3.93 4.41 29.48
C PRO A 137 -4.93 5.18 28.62
N TYR A 138 -5.07 6.49 28.89
CA TYR A 138 -5.96 7.38 28.16
C TYR A 138 -7.44 6.95 28.19
N GLY A 139 -7.90 6.28 29.25
CA GLY A 139 -9.30 5.84 29.38
C GLY A 139 -9.70 4.75 28.37
N ARG A 140 -8.75 4.13 27.68
CA ARG A 140 -8.98 3.04 26.73
C ARG A 140 -8.78 1.70 27.42
N PRO A 141 -9.72 0.74 27.30
CA PRO A 141 -9.51 -0.61 27.80
C PRO A 141 -8.22 -1.19 27.21
N MET A 142 -7.45 -1.90 28.02
CA MET A 142 -6.35 -2.70 27.52
C MET A 142 -6.88 -3.68 26.47
N ALA A 143 -6.09 -3.94 25.43
CA ALA A 143 -6.41 -4.99 24.48
C ALA A 143 -6.50 -6.32 25.26
N MET A 144 -7.59 -7.04 25.05
CA MET A 144 -7.77 -8.35 25.66
C MET A 144 -7.12 -9.40 24.78
N THR A 145 -6.46 -10.36 25.42
CA THR A 145 -6.00 -11.59 24.76
C THR A 145 -7.19 -12.39 24.27
N ALA A 146 -7.07 -13.02 23.10
CA ALA A 146 -8.06 -13.99 22.61
C ALA A 146 -7.42 -15.38 22.50
N GLU A 147 -8.26 -16.42 22.41
CA GLU A 147 -7.79 -17.78 22.16
C GLU A 147 -6.97 -17.81 20.87
N ASP A 148 -5.84 -18.51 20.92
CA ASP A 148 -4.92 -18.61 19.79
C ASP A 148 -5.33 -19.72 18.82
N ILE A 149 -5.02 -19.51 17.53
CA ILE A 149 -5.39 -20.42 16.43
C ILE A 149 -4.22 -21.29 15.93
N ARG A 150 -3.02 -21.20 16.53
CA ARG A 150 -1.80 -21.90 16.08
C ARG A 150 -1.18 -22.82 17.14
N ASP A 151 -0.63 -22.23 18.21
CA ASP A 151 0.32 -22.81 19.16
C ASP A 151 -0.10 -22.67 20.65
N GLY A 152 -1.23 -22.01 20.92
CA GLY A 152 -1.79 -21.83 22.25
C GLY A 152 -1.29 -20.57 22.99
N LEU A 153 -0.49 -19.70 22.34
CA LEU A 153 -0.06 -18.44 22.95
C LEU A 153 -1.11 -17.35 22.75
N ALA A 154 -1.90 -17.07 23.80
CA ALA A 154 -2.93 -16.04 23.77
C ALA A 154 -2.33 -14.63 23.60
N LEU A 155 -2.40 -14.08 22.38
CA LEU A 155 -1.97 -12.73 22.04
C LEU A 155 -3.14 -11.74 22.00
N ASP A 156 -2.82 -10.47 22.19
CA ASP A 156 -3.76 -9.36 22.03
C ASP A 156 -4.35 -9.34 20.62
N ALA A 157 -5.68 -9.26 20.53
CA ALA A 157 -6.36 -9.09 19.26
C ALA A 157 -6.35 -7.62 18.84
N TYR A 158 -5.71 -7.32 17.70
CA TYR A 158 -5.66 -5.98 17.11
C TYR A 158 -6.57 -5.90 15.89
N ARG A 159 -7.63 -5.07 15.98
CA ARG A 159 -8.53 -4.81 14.86
C ARG A 159 -8.21 -3.47 14.19
N ALA A 160 -7.93 -3.49 12.90
CA ALA A 160 -7.69 -2.28 12.13
C ALA A 160 -8.03 -2.43 10.64
N ARG A 161 -8.18 -1.28 9.97
CA ARG A 161 -8.33 -1.19 8.52
C ARG A 161 -6.98 -0.99 7.86
N PHE A 162 -6.68 -1.81 6.86
CA PHE A 162 -5.46 -1.78 6.06
C PHE A 162 -5.79 -1.44 4.61
N GLY A 163 -5.04 -0.54 3.97
CA GLY A 163 -5.30 -0.03 2.61
C GLY A 163 -5.87 1.40 2.60
N PRO A 164 -6.29 1.93 1.43
CA PRO A 164 -6.30 1.30 0.11
C PRO A 164 -4.98 1.42 -0.67
N PHE A 165 -3.98 2.09 -0.09
CA PHE A 165 -2.72 2.44 -0.76
C PHE A 165 -1.48 1.76 -0.15
N LEU A 166 -1.67 0.67 0.59
CA LEU A 166 -0.53 -0.11 1.10
C LEU A 166 0.17 -0.80 -0.07
N PRO A 167 1.49 -0.61 -0.29
CA PRO A 167 2.18 -1.13 -1.49
C PRO A 167 2.19 -2.66 -1.63
N MET A 168 1.95 -3.37 -0.51
CA MET A 168 1.84 -4.83 -0.48
C MET A 168 0.45 -5.35 -0.80
N LEU A 169 -0.57 -4.48 -0.76
CA LEU A 169 -1.92 -4.82 -1.16
C LEU A 169 -2.16 -4.41 -2.62
N PRO A 170 -3.09 -5.07 -3.33
CA PRO A 170 -3.59 -4.59 -4.61
C PRO A 170 -4.10 -3.15 -4.50
N PRO A 171 -3.84 -2.29 -5.51
CA PRO A 171 -4.36 -0.92 -5.53
C PRO A 171 -5.87 -0.86 -5.26
N GLY A 172 -6.30 -0.04 -4.31
CA GLY A 172 -7.71 0.13 -3.96
C GLY A 172 -8.25 -0.86 -2.92
N LEU A 173 -7.56 -1.98 -2.67
CA LEU A 173 -8.03 -2.96 -1.68
C LEU A 173 -7.94 -2.39 -0.27
N ALA A 174 -9.07 -2.31 0.41
CA ALA A 174 -9.15 -2.03 1.84
C ALA A 174 -9.71 -3.25 2.59
N LEU A 175 -9.01 -3.68 3.63
CA LEU A 175 -9.38 -4.83 4.46
C LEU A 175 -9.57 -4.40 5.91
N ASP A 176 -10.69 -4.81 6.51
CA ASP A 176 -10.86 -4.81 7.96
C ASP A 176 -10.33 -6.13 8.49
N LEU A 177 -9.21 -6.08 9.22
CA LEU A 177 -8.55 -7.28 9.73
C LEU A 177 -8.56 -7.30 11.26
N THR A 178 -8.65 -8.51 11.80
CA THR A 178 -8.26 -8.80 13.18
C THR A 178 -6.98 -9.61 13.14
N LEU A 179 -5.93 -9.08 13.77
CA LEU A 179 -4.61 -9.69 13.87
C LEU A 179 -4.34 -10.17 15.29
N GLN A 180 -3.64 -11.30 15.42
CA GLN A 180 -2.97 -11.72 16.66
C GLN A 180 -1.48 -11.89 16.34
N GLY A 181 -0.67 -10.95 16.82
CA GLY A 181 0.70 -10.81 16.32
C GLY A 181 0.72 -10.53 14.82
N ASP A 182 1.32 -11.43 14.05
CA ASP A 182 1.39 -11.36 12.59
C ASP A 182 0.29 -12.16 11.87
N VAL A 183 -0.55 -12.90 12.60
CA VAL A 183 -1.57 -13.79 12.03
C VAL A 183 -2.89 -13.09 11.82
N ILE A 184 -3.50 -13.30 10.67
CA ILE A 184 -4.87 -12.89 10.38
C ILE A 184 -5.83 -13.91 11.01
N VAL A 185 -6.65 -13.44 11.93
CA VAL A 185 -7.71 -14.24 12.58
C VAL A 185 -9.05 -14.05 11.88
N ALA A 186 -9.34 -12.82 11.45
CA ALA A 186 -10.54 -12.49 10.70
C ALA A 186 -10.23 -11.45 9.61
N ALA A 187 -10.97 -11.54 8.50
CA ALA A 187 -10.83 -10.60 7.40
C ALA A 187 -12.21 -10.22 6.82
N GLY A 188 -12.40 -8.92 6.59
CA GLY A 188 -13.53 -8.35 5.86
C GLY A 188 -13.04 -7.46 4.74
N VAL A 189 -13.72 -7.49 3.59
CA VAL A 189 -13.44 -6.57 2.48
C VAL A 189 -14.22 -5.28 2.71
N ALA A 190 -13.51 -4.19 3.00
CA ALA A 190 -14.09 -2.86 3.16
C ALA A 190 -14.23 -2.13 1.81
N ALA A 191 -13.27 -2.32 0.91
CA ALA A 191 -13.33 -1.84 -0.47
C ALA A 191 -12.61 -2.82 -1.41
N PRO A 192 -13.17 -3.17 -2.57
CA PRO A 192 -12.52 -4.05 -3.53
C PRO A 192 -11.33 -3.32 -4.21
N PRO A 193 -10.39 -4.07 -4.82
CA PRO A 193 -9.34 -3.47 -5.64
C PRO A 193 -9.90 -2.60 -6.76
N TYR A 194 -9.19 -1.53 -7.11
CA TYR A 194 -9.50 -0.71 -8.28
C TYR A 194 -9.34 -1.52 -9.58
N PRO A 195 -10.13 -1.22 -10.63
CA PRO A 195 -9.91 -1.82 -11.94
C PRO A 195 -8.58 -1.32 -12.54
N GLN A 196 -7.75 -2.23 -13.09
CA GLN A 196 -6.39 -1.91 -13.55
C GLN A 196 -6.14 -2.11 -15.06
N GLY A 197 -7.16 -2.52 -15.82
CA GLY A 197 -7.05 -2.83 -17.25
C GLY A 197 -6.31 -4.14 -17.54
N ALA A 198 -6.44 -4.64 -18.78
CA ALA A 198 -5.91 -5.94 -19.20
C ALA A 198 -4.37 -6.01 -19.23
N GLU A 199 -3.69 -4.88 -19.39
CA GLU A 199 -2.22 -4.79 -19.35
C GLU A 199 -1.66 -5.22 -17.99
N SER A 200 -2.39 -4.90 -16.91
CA SER A 200 -2.00 -5.24 -15.55
C SER A 200 -2.15 -6.73 -15.23
N ASP A 201 -2.95 -7.46 -16.01
CA ASP A 201 -3.10 -8.92 -15.91
C ASP A 201 -2.07 -9.69 -16.75
N ALA A 202 -1.22 -8.98 -17.50
CA ALA A 202 -0.18 -9.64 -18.29
C ALA A 202 0.84 -10.38 -17.38
N PRO A 203 1.46 -11.46 -17.86
CA PRO A 203 2.41 -12.27 -17.09
C PRO A 203 3.55 -11.44 -16.48
N GLY A 204 4.12 -10.51 -17.26
CA GLY A 204 5.23 -9.65 -16.83
C GLY A 204 4.91 -8.82 -15.58
N PRO A 205 3.89 -7.95 -15.61
CA PRO A 205 3.44 -7.19 -14.43
C PRO A 205 3.06 -8.07 -13.23
N CYS A 206 2.36 -9.19 -13.46
CA CYS A 206 1.97 -10.11 -12.37
C CYS A 206 3.21 -10.72 -11.68
N ALA A 207 4.18 -11.22 -12.44
CA ALA A 207 5.43 -11.72 -11.90
C ALA A 207 6.23 -10.62 -11.19
N ALA A 208 6.36 -9.44 -11.81
CA ALA A 208 7.12 -8.31 -11.26
C ALA A 208 6.60 -7.90 -9.88
N ARG A 209 5.28 -7.88 -9.67
CA ARG A 209 4.67 -7.57 -8.37
C ARG A 209 5.05 -8.59 -7.30
N MET A 210 4.94 -9.89 -7.58
CA MET A 210 5.34 -10.92 -6.61
C MET A 210 6.82 -10.85 -6.29
N LEU A 211 7.68 -10.75 -7.31
CA LEU A 211 9.12 -10.67 -7.12
C LEU A 211 9.52 -9.45 -6.28
N ARG A 212 8.85 -8.31 -6.46
CA ARG A 212 9.05 -7.11 -5.63
C ARG A 212 8.72 -7.37 -4.16
N LEU A 213 7.59 -8.00 -3.85
CA LEU A 213 7.23 -8.31 -2.45
C LEU A 213 8.21 -9.28 -1.79
N MET A 214 8.87 -10.10 -2.60
CA MET A 214 9.93 -11.00 -2.14
C MET A 214 11.31 -10.32 -2.02
N GLY A 215 11.42 -9.02 -2.34
CA GLY A 215 12.69 -8.29 -2.38
C GLY A 215 13.60 -8.68 -3.54
N ILE A 216 13.07 -9.33 -4.58
CA ILE A 216 13.85 -9.86 -5.71
C ILE A 216 13.73 -8.91 -6.89
N GLY A 217 14.86 -8.29 -7.24
CA GLY A 217 14.94 -7.40 -8.40
C GLY A 217 14.68 -8.12 -9.75
N PRO A 218 14.24 -7.39 -10.78
CA PRO A 218 13.65 -7.94 -12.02
C PRO A 218 14.63 -8.64 -12.99
N ARG A 219 15.88 -8.91 -12.60
CA ARG A 219 16.83 -9.63 -13.47
C ARG A 219 16.40 -11.10 -13.55
N ALA A 220 15.95 -11.53 -14.72
CA ALA A 220 15.27 -12.80 -15.00
C ALA A 220 15.91 -14.07 -14.37
N ALA A 221 17.23 -14.12 -14.24
CA ALA A 221 17.93 -15.24 -13.58
C ALA A 221 17.55 -15.40 -12.08
N ARG A 222 17.20 -14.31 -11.39
CA ARG A 222 16.72 -14.36 -10.00
C ARG A 222 15.28 -14.81 -9.89
N ALA A 223 14.46 -14.62 -10.93
CA ALA A 223 13.04 -14.97 -10.90
C ALA A 223 12.82 -16.49 -10.77
N ARG A 224 13.68 -17.32 -11.39
CA ARG A 224 13.62 -18.78 -11.17
C ARG A 224 14.10 -19.20 -9.79
N GLY A 225 15.12 -18.53 -9.25
CA GLY A 225 15.56 -18.72 -7.87
C GLY A 225 14.49 -18.32 -6.85
N ALA A 226 13.68 -17.30 -7.16
CA ALA A 226 12.56 -16.85 -6.33
C ALA A 226 11.57 -17.98 -6.03
N LEU A 227 11.35 -18.89 -6.98
CA LEU A 227 10.44 -20.03 -6.79
C LEU A 227 10.86 -20.92 -5.60
N ALA A 228 12.14 -20.92 -5.20
CA ALA A 228 12.61 -21.67 -4.03
C ALA A 228 12.19 -21.05 -2.70
N ALA A 229 11.90 -19.74 -2.66
CA ALA A 229 11.42 -19.04 -1.46
C ALA A 229 9.91 -19.23 -1.22
N LEU A 230 9.18 -19.86 -2.15
CA LEU A 230 7.77 -20.19 -2.01
C LEU A 230 7.60 -21.66 -1.61
N PRO A 231 6.63 -22.01 -0.73
CA PRO A 231 6.39 -23.39 -0.33
C PRO A 231 6.16 -24.31 -1.53
N ARG A 232 6.80 -25.49 -1.52
CA ARG A 232 6.63 -26.51 -2.56
C ARG A 232 5.16 -26.95 -2.62
N GLY A 233 4.65 -27.19 -3.83
CA GLY A 233 3.25 -27.56 -4.04
C GLY A 233 2.24 -26.43 -3.84
N SER A 234 2.65 -25.23 -3.38
CA SER A 234 1.71 -24.11 -3.23
C SER A 234 1.24 -23.57 -4.59
N GLY A 235 -0.03 -23.16 -4.65
CA GLY A 235 -0.58 -22.48 -5.83
C GLY A 235 0.19 -21.20 -6.18
N MET A 236 0.71 -20.48 -5.19
CA MET A 236 1.53 -19.28 -5.40
C MET A 236 2.78 -19.59 -6.24
N ARG A 237 3.48 -20.68 -5.93
CA ARG A 237 4.67 -21.11 -6.68
C ARG A 237 4.32 -21.48 -8.13
N ARG A 238 3.23 -22.22 -8.33
CA ARG A 238 2.74 -22.60 -9.68
C ARG A 238 2.43 -21.36 -10.52
N ARG A 239 1.66 -20.41 -9.95
CA ARG A 239 1.25 -19.19 -10.67
C ARG A 239 2.44 -18.29 -11.00
N LEU A 240 3.39 -18.11 -10.07
CA LEU A 240 4.62 -17.36 -10.36
C LEU A 240 5.45 -18.03 -11.46
N ALA A 241 5.60 -19.36 -11.44
CA ALA A 241 6.33 -20.08 -12.49
C ALA A 241 5.68 -19.86 -13.87
N ALA A 242 4.36 -20.02 -13.96
CA ALA A 242 3.61 -19.76 -15.19
C ALA A 242 3.85 -18.33 -15.71
N TRP A 243 3.80 -17.32 -14.85
CA TRP A 243 4.05 -15.94 -15.27
C TRP A 243 5.50 -15.67 -15.71
N VAL A 244 6.47 -16.29 -15.04
CA VAL A 244 7.89 -16.20 -15.43
C VAL A 244 8.14 -16.83 -16.81
N ASP A 245 7.40 -17.90 -17.14
CA ASP A 245 7.44 -18.54 -18.46
C ASP A 245 6.52 -17.86 -19.49
N GLY A 246 5.91 -16.72 -19.15
CA GLY A 246 5.07 -15.92 -20.06
C GLY A 246 3.65 -16.44 -20.26
N ALA A 247 3.21 -17.43 -19.48
CA ALA A 247 1.85 -17.95 -19.52
C ALA A 247 0.88 -17.10 -18.70
N ARG A 248 -0.37 -16.98 -19.17
CA ARG A 248 -1.47 -16.39 -18.40
C ARG A 248 -1.99 -17.39 -17.37
N VAL A 249 -2.57 -16.86 -16.29
CA VAL A 249 -3.15 -17.64 -15.20
C VAL A 249 -4.55 -17.12 -14.94
N ASP A 250 -5.55 -17.96 -15.20
CA ASP A 250 -6.97 -17.64 -15.06
C ASP A 250 -7.61 -18.32 -13.85
N GLU A 251 -6.89 -18.35 -12.73
CA GLU A 251 -7.39 -18.91 -11.48
C GLU A 251 -8.17 -17.87 -10.67
N THR A 252 -9.38 -18.23 -10.25
CA THR A 252 -10.21 -17.39 -9.36
C THR A 252 -9.80 -17.64 -7.90
N PRO A 253 -9.48 -16.59 -7.12
CA PRO A 253 -9.22 -16.74 -5.70
C PRO A 253 -10.50 -17.12 -4.94
N ARG A 254 -10.34 -17.88 -3.85
CA ARG A 254 -11.42 -18.04 -2.86
C ARG A 254 -11.78 -16.66 -2.26
N PRO A 255 -13.02 -16.48 -1.76
CA PRO A 255 -13.39 -15.25 -1.06
C PRO A 255 -12.37 -14.91 0.04
N LEU A 256 -11.98 -13.64 0.12
CA LEU A 256 -10.93 -13.19 1.04
C LEU A 256 -11.24 -13.49 2.53
N PRO A 257 -12.48 -13.34 3.01
CA PRO A 257 -12.85 -13.73 4.38
C PRO A 257 -12.57 -15.20 4.71
N ASP A 258 -12.61 -16.10 3.71
CA ASP A 258 -12.37 -17.53 3.90
C ASP A 258 -10.89 -17.90 3.64
N ALA A 259 -10.19 -17.09 2.85
CA ALA A 259 -8.86 -17.41 2.35
C ALA A 259 -7.71 -16.85 3.20
N LEU A 260 -7.96 -15.74 3.90
CA LEU A 260 -6.95 -15.01 4.67
C LEU A 260 -6.77 -15.50 6.11
N PRO A 261 -7.81 -15.94 6.85
CA PRO A 261 -7.64 -16.46 8.21
C PRO A 261 -6.61 -17.61 8.28
N GLY A 262 -5.79 -17.59 9.33
CA GLY A 262 -4.72 -18.55 9.58
C GLY A 262 -3.42 -18.29 8.81
N ARG A 263 -3.35 -17.24 7.98
CA ARG A 263 -2.10 -16.81 7.33
C ARG A 263 -1.41 -15.75 8.17
N ASP A 264 -0.08 -15.79 8.19
CA ASP A 264 0.71 -14.62 8.58
C ASP A 264 0.57 -13.50 7.53
N TRP A 265 0.88 -12.27 7.95
CA TRP A 265 0.76 -11.05 7.14
C TRP A 265 1.53 -11.14 5.81
N THR A 266 2.76 -11.65 5.83
CA THR A 266 3.61 -11.76 4.64
C THR A 266 3.06 -12.80 3.66
N GLY A 267 2.63 -13.95 4.15
CA GLY A 267 1.99 -15.01 3.40
C GLY A 267 0.65 -14.58 2.81
N ALA A 268 -0.12 -13.75 3.52
CA ALA A 268 -1.35 -13.14 3.01
C ALA A 268 -1.06 -12.15 1.87
N ALA A 269 -0.09 -11.25 2.03
CA ALA A 269 0.31 -10.29 0.99
C ALA A 269 0.80 -11.00 -0.28
N LEU A 270 1.65 -12.03 -0.14
CA LEU A 270 2.11 -12.86 -1.27
C LEU A 270 0.96 -13.63 -1.92
N TRP A 271 0.03 -14.15 -1.13
CA TRP A 271 -1.14 -14.86 -1.65
C TRP A 271 -2.02 -13.93 -2.49
N LEU A 272 -2.32 -12.72 -2.01
CA LEU A 272 -3.05 -11.70 -2.77
C LEU A 272 -2.33 -11.32 -4.06
N ALA A 273 -1.02 -11.07 -3.99
CA ALA A 273 -0.22 -10.72 -5.15
C ALA A 273 -0.10 -11.85 -6.20
N SER A 274 -0.37 -13.09 -5.80
CA SER A 274 -0.32 -14.28 -6.67
C SER A 274 -1.55 -14.48 -7.57
N PHE A 275 -2.52 -13.57 -7.57
CA PHE A 275 -3.64 -13.55 -8.51
C PHE A 275 -3.59 -12.35 -9.44
N ALA A 276 -4.04 -12.50 -10.68
CA ALA A 276 -4.18 -11.36 -11.59
C ALA A 276 -5.12 -10.29 -10.97
N PRO A 277 -4.81 -8.99 -11.11
CA PRO A 277 -5.65 -7.90 -10.59
C PRO A 277 -7.15 -8.06 -10.86
N SER A 278 -7.54 -8.42 -12.09
CA SER A 278 -8.95 -8.61 -12.45
C SER A 278 -9.61 -9.76 -11.70
N ARG A 279 -8.92 -10.90 -11.57
CA ARG A 279 -9.41 -12.10 -10.87
C ARG A 279 -9.62 -11.83 -9.39
N LEU A 280 -8.68 -11.12 -8.77
CA LEU A 280 -8.80 -10.75 -7.36
C LEU A 280 -9.92 -9.74 -7.11
N ARG A 281 -10.07 -8.75 -8.01
CA ARG A 281 -11.19 -7.81 -7.95
C ARG A 281 -12.52 -8.53 -8.08
N ALA A 282 -12.66 -9.43 -9.05
CA ALA A 282 -13.89 -10.20 -9.26
C ALA A 282 -14.29 -11.00 -8.02
N ALA A 283 -13.34 -11.61 -7.31
CA ALA A 283 -13.63 -12.35 -6.07
C ALA A 283 -14.02 -11.47 -4.87
N CYS A 284 -13.73 -10.17 -4.93
CA CYS A 284 -14.11 -9.20 -3.88
C CYS A 284 -15.48 -8.57 -4.14
N LEU A 285 -15.95 -8.59 -5.38
CA LEU A 285 -17.30 -8.16 -5.72
C LEU A 285 -18.27 -9.28 -5.37
N LYS A 286 -19.27 -8.98 -4.55
CA LYS A 286 -20.38 -9.91 -4.35
C LYS A 286 -21.06 -10.14 -5.70
N PRO A 287 -21.49 -11.35 -6.06
CA PRO A 287 -22.52 -11.47 -7.08
C PRO A 287 -23.71 -10.63 -6.58
N GLU A 288 -24.16 -9.68 -7.39
CA GLU A 288 -25.43 -9.01 -7.11
C GLU A 288 -26.47 -10.11 -6.92
N ALA A 289 -27.16 -10.09 -5.78
CA ALA A 289 -28.32 -10.94 -5.59
C ALA A 289 -29.35 -10.49 -6.62
N ALA A 290 -29.54 -11.31 -7.65
CA ALA A 290 -30.63 -11.20 -8.61
C ALA A 290 -31.97 -11.50 -7.93
#